data_AF-A0A803MBC8-F1
#
_entry.id   AF-A0A803MBC8-F1
#
_cell.length_a   1.000
_cell.length_b   1.000
_cell.length_c   1.000
_cell.angle_alpha   90.00
_cell.angle_beta   90.00
_cell.angle_gamma   90.00
#
_symmetry.space_group_name_H-M   'P 1'
#
loop_
_entity.id
_entity.type
_entity.pdbx_description
1 polymer ?
#
loop_
_entity_poly.entity_id
_entity_poly.type
_entity_poly.pdbx_seq_one_letter_code
_entity_poly.pdbx_strand_id
1 'polypeptide(L)'
;MNVYEVQASPTGKEDDSWTTPLKEYLLDKTVPTGKVAAQALALKASKYCLICNVLFKKSVAGATGHTPFSLVYGCEAVIPTEVEVPTSRYGLMTEGRNQAELIHNLDTVEELREDAKMRMAAYQQEVARSFNKNARTKVFKLGDWVL
;
A
#
# COMPACT_ATOMS: atom_id res chain seq x y z
N MET A 1 -0.72 -30.58 -33.24
CA MET A 1 -0.56 -29.14 -33.53
C MET A 1 -1.76 -28.43 -32.92
N ASN A 2 -1.50 -27.50 -31.99
CA ASN A 2 -2.38 -26.63 -31.17
C ASN A 2 -3.73 -27.17 -30.71
N VAL A 3 -3.94 -27.54 -29.43
CA VAL A 3 -3.66 -26.89 -28.13
C VAL A 3 -4.20 -25.46 -28.03
N TYR A 4 -5.34 -25.30 -27.35
CA TYR A 4 -5.66 -24.39 -26.23
C TYR A 4 -7.18 -24.15 -26.16
N GLU A 5 -7.91 -25.14 -25.66
CA GLU A 5 -9.23 -24.90 -25.04
C GLU A 5 -9.03 -25.11 -23.55
N VAL A 6 -8.66 -24.04 -22.84
CA VAL A 6 -8.48 -24.05 -21.39
C VAL A 6 -9.83 -23.80 -20.77
N GLN A 7 -10.51 -24.89 -20.39
CA GLN A 7 -11.63 -24.82 -19.46
C GLN A 7 -11.10 -24.38 -18.09
N ALA A 8 -11.41 -23.15 -17.69
CA ALA A 8 -11.17 -22.69 -16.33
C ALA A 8 -12.20 -23.35 -15.39
N SER A 9 -11.78 -24.43 -14.74
CA SER A 9 -12.49 -25.00 -13.59
C SER A 9 -12.42 -24.03 -12.41
N PRO A 10 -13.54 -23.64 -11.77
CA PRO A 10 -13.54 -22.70 -10.65
C PRO A 10 -13.33 -23.47 -9.36
N THR A 11 -12.07 -23.77 -9.03
CA THR A 11 -11.75 -24.32 -7.70
C THR A 11 -10.45 -23.73 -7.20
N GLY A 12 -10.58 -22.78 -6.29
CA GLY A 12 -9.47 -22.21 -5.54
C GLY A 12 -10.01 -21.24 -4.51
N LYS A 13 -10.32 -21.78 -3.32
CA LYS A 13 -10.52 -21.11 -2.03
C LYS A 13 -10.34 -19.58 -2.10
N GLU A 14 -11.41 -18.83 -1.86
CA GLU A 14 -11.29 -17.40 -1.52
C GLU A 14 -10.53 -17.32 -0.20
N ASP A 15 -9.22 -17.19 -0.36
CA ASP A 15 -8.23 -17.31 0.67
C ASP A 15 -8.47 -16.29 1.79
N ASP A 16 -8.10 -16.73 2.98
CA ASP A 16 -8.02 -16.05 4.27
C ASP A 16 -7.06 -14.84 4.21
N SER A 17 -7.32 -13.94 3.28
CA SER A 17 -6.50 -12.80 2.93
C SER A 17 -6.77 -11.71 3.95
N TRP A 18 -5.71 -11.12 4.48
CA TRP A 18 -5.80 -9.94 5.35
C TRP A 18 -6.62 -8.79 4.72
N THR A 19 -6.86 -8.84 3.41
CA THR A 19 -7.68 -7.89 2.65
C THR A 19 -9.18 -8.15 2.74
N THR A 20 -9.62 -9.39 2.95
CA THR A 20 -11.03 -9.79 3.03
C THR A 20 -11.80 -9.00 4.10
N PRO A 21 -11.36 -8.93 5.38
CA PRO A 21 -12.07 -8.15 6.40
C PRO A 21 -12.06 -6.64 6.12
N LEU A 22 -11.07 -6.14 5.36
CA LEU A 22 -11.02 -4.73 4.95
C LEU A 22 -12.01 -4.44 3.83
N LYS A 23 -12.15 -5.33 2.85
CA LYS A 23 -13.08 -5.20 1.74
C LYS A 23 -14.52 -5.22 2.26
N GLU A 24 -14.86 -6.22 3.08
CA GLU A 24 -16.18 -6.34 3.71
C GLU A 24 -16.52 -5.11 4.56
N TYR A 25 -15.59 -4.62 5.39
CA TYR A 25 -15.81 -3.41 6.19
C TYR A 25 -16.04 -2.15 5.34
N LEU A 26 -15.34 -2.03 4.21
CA LEU A 26 -15.46 -0.88 3.31
C LEU A 26 -16.73 -0.94 2.44
N LEU A 27 -17.20 -2.14 2.08
CA LEU A 27 -18.43 -2.40 1.32
C LEU A 27 -19.69 -2.37 2.20
N ASP A 28 -19.71 -3.18 3.25
CA ASP A 28 -20.92 -3.51 4.02
C ASP A 28 -21.01 -2.76 5.36
N LYS A 29 -19.97 -1.99 5.74
CA LYS A 29 -19.85 -1.27 7.03
C LYS A 29 -20.05 -2.17 8.26
N THR A 30 -19.86 -3.48 8.13
CA THR A 30 -20.04 -4.45 9.20
C THR A 30 -18.96 -4.24 10.27
N VAL A 31 -19.38 -3.81 11.46
CA VAL A 31 -18.45 -3.52 12.57
C VAL A 31 -18.19 -4.84 13.33
N PRO A 32 -16.93 -5.28 13.48
CA PRO A 32 -16.60 -6.48 14.24
C PRO A 32 -17.09 -6.36 15.69
N THR A 33 -17.61 -7.45 16.25
CA THR A 33 -18.11 -7.50 17.63
C THR A 33 -16.96 -7.28 18.63
N GLY A 34 -16.83 -6.04 19.12
CA GLY A 34 -15.85 -5.65 20.13
C GLY A 34 -15.26 -4.27 19.87
N LYS A 35 -15.36 -3.35 20.84
CA LYS A 35 -14.95 -1.93 20.68
C LYS A 35 -13.50 -1.77 20.21
N VAL A 36 -12.58 -2.58 20.71
CA VAL A 36 -11.14 -2.51 20.36
C VAL A 36 -10.87 -3.04 18.95
N ALA A 37 -11.46 -4.19 18.59
CA ALA A 37 -11.30 -4.78 17.26
C ALA A 37 -11.94 -3.89 16.18
N ALA A 38 -13.11 -3.33 16.46
CA ALA A 38 -13.79 -2.35 15.62
C ALA A 38 -12.92 -1.10 15.39
N GLN A 39 -12.33 -0.54 16.44
CA GLN A 39 -11.44 0.61 16.34
C GLN A 39 -10.18 0.29 15.53
N ALA A 40 -9.53 -0.85 15.79
CA ALA A 40 -8.35 -1.27 15.06
C ALA A 40 -8.64 -1.48 13.56
N LEU A 41 -9.78 -2.10 13.23
CA LEU A 41 -10.20 -2.28 11.84
C LEU A 41 -10.53 -0.95 11.18
N ALA A 42 -11.24 -0.05 11.85
CA ALA A 42 -11.55 1.29 11.35
C ALA A 42 -10.28 2.12 11.08
N LEU A 43 -9.30 2.08 11.99
CA LEU A 43 -7.99 2.72 11.82
C LEU A 43 -7.19 2.11 10.67
N LYS A 44 -7.33 0.80 10.44
CA LYS A 44 -6.69 0.13 9.31
C LYS A 44 -7.38 0.52 8.00
N ALA A 45 -8.71 0.45 7.96
CA ALA A 45 -9.55 0.74 6.81
C ALA A 45 -9.44 2.19 6.34
N SER A 46 -9.24 3.14 7.24
CA SER A 46 -9.07 4.56 6.90
C SER A 46 -7.90 4.83 5.95
N LYS A 47 -6.91 3.93 5.91
CA LYS A 47 -5.72 4.03 5.05
C LYS A 47 -5.94 3.48 3.64
N TYR A 48 -7.09 2.87 3.37
CA TYR A 48 -7.41 2.23 2.09
C TYR A 48 -8.68 2.80 1.47
N CYS A 49 -8.85 2.58 0.18
CA CYS A 49 -10.09 2.78 -0.57
C CYS A 49 -10.32 1.61 -1.53
N LEU A 50 -11.58 1.43 -1.93
CA LEU A 50 -11.96 0.48 -2.97
C LEU A 50 -12.18 1.22 -4.28
N ILE A 51 -11.56 0.74 -5.36
CA ILE A 51 -11.82 1.17 -6.73
C ILE A 51 -12.10 -0.10 -7.51
N CYS A 52 -13.32 -0.26 -8.06
CA CYS A 52 -13.74 -1.46 -8.80
C CYS A 52 -13.50 -2.78 -8.02
N ASN A 53 -13.79 -2.80 -6.71
CA ASN A 53 -13.56 -3.94 -5.81
C ASN A 53 -12.09 -4.35 -5.59
N VAL A 54 -11.15 -3.50 -6.02
CA VAL A 54 -9.71 -3.63 -5.77
C VAL A 54 -9.31 -2.67 -4.65
N LEU A 55 -8.53 -3.17 -3.68
CA LEU A 55 -8.10 -2.40 -2.52
C LEU A 55 -6.84 -1.58 -2.84
N PHE A 56 -6.93 -0.27 -2.74
CA PHE A 56 -5.82 0.65 -2.92
C PHE A 56 -5.44 1.31 -1.59
N LYS A 57 -4.14 1.43 -1.33
CA LYS A 57 -3.64 2.18 -0.18
C LYS A 57 -3.55 3.66 -0.55
N LYS A 58 -4.36 4.49 0.10
CA LYS A 58 -4.42 5.95 -0.13
C LYS A 58 -3.55 6.76 0.85
N SER A 59 -3.08 6.13 1.92
CA SER A 59 -2.24 6.79 2.92
C SER A 59 -0.75 6.60 2.60
N VAL A 60 0.03 7.63 2.91
CA VAL A 60 1.49 7.64 2.78
C VAL A 60 2.10 6.42 3.49
N ALA A 61 3.02 5.73 2.82
CA ALA A 61 3.76 4.65 3.44
C ALA A 61 4.88 5.24 4.31
N GLY A 62 4.84 4.95 5.63
CA GLY A 62 5.80 5.53 6.57
C GLY A 62 7.27 5.26 6.26
N ALA A 63 7.59 4.18 5.52
CA ALA A 63 8.96 3.86 5.11
C ALA A 63 9.45 4.62 3.87
N THR A 64 8.56 4.94 2.92
CA THR A 64 8.93 5.67 1.68
C THR A 64 8.57 7.14 1.71
N GLY A 65 7.69 7.58 2.62
CA GLY A 65 7.21 8.97 2.66
C GLY A 65 6.23 9.36 1.54
N HIS A 66 5.89 8.42 0.65
CA HIS A 66 5.01 8.64 -0.51
C HIS A 66 3.88 7.61 -0.56
N THR A 67 2.81 7.88 -1.33
CA THR A 67 1.76 6.88 -1.57
C THR A 67 2.21 5.89 -2.66
N PRO A 68 1.75 4.62 -2.64
CA PRO A 68 2.09 3.69 -3.71
C PRO A 68 1.62 4.16 -5.09
N PHE A 69 0.53 4.94 -5.15
CA PHE A 69 0.00 5.46 -6.41
C PHE A 69 0.91 6.55 -7.00
N SER A 70 1.41 7.49 -6.18
CA SER A 70 2.33 8.53 -6.67
C SER A 70 3.68 7.98 -7.12
N LEU A 71 4.16 6.88 -6.53
CA LEU A 71 5.38 6.21 -7.02
C LEU A 71 5.23 5.57 -8.41
N VAL A 72 4.02 5.10 -8.74
CA VAL A 72 3.74 4.48 -10.05
C VAL A 72 3.43 5.54 -11.09
N TYR A 73 2.51 6.45 -10.78
CA TYR A 73 1.93 7.38 -11.75
C TYR A 73 2.46 8.82 -11.66
N GLY A 74 3.30 9.14 -10.67
CA GLY A 74 3.87 10.48 -10.48
C GLY A 74 2.94 11.51 -9.84
N CYS A 75 1.70 11.15 -9.54
CA CYS A 75 0.72 12.05 -8.92
C CYS A 75 -0.12 11.33 -7.87
N GLU A 76 -0.80 12.07 -7.00
CA GLU A 76 -1.70 11.48 -6.02
C GLU A 76 -3.05 11.09 -6.64
N ALA A 77 -3.59 9.93 -6.26
CA ALA A 77 -4.87 9.46 -6.76
C ALA A 77 -6.02 10.40 -6.36
N VAL A 78 -6.95 10.63 -7.29
CA VAL A 78 -8.27 11.18 -6.96
C VAL A 78 -9.09 10.05 -6.34
N ILE A 79 -9.44 10.20 -5.07
CA ILE A 79 -10.22 9.19 -4.35
C ILE A 79 -11.68 9.32 -4.80
N PRO A 80 -12.44 8.22 -4.98
CA PRO A 80 -13.85 8.27 -5.35
C PRO A 80 -14.71 9.24 -4.51
N THR A 81 -14.43 9.32 -3.21
CA THR A 81 -15.11 10.26 -2.30
C THR A 81 -14.91 11.73 -2.66
N GLU A 82 -13.79 12.10 -3.29
CA GLU A 82 -13.55 13.47 -3.76
C GLU A 82 -14.31 13.79 -5.06
N VAL A 83 -14.75 12.76 -5.78
CA VAL A 83 -15.62 12.90 -6.95
C VAL A 83 -17.07 13.06 -6.50
N GLU A 84 -17.51 12.27 -5.51
CA GLU A 84 -18.84 12.36 -4.91
C GLU A 84 -19.04 13.68 -4.15
N VAL A 85 -18.01 14.13 -3.44
CA VAL A 85 -17.99 15.41 -2.73
C VAL A 85 -16.78 16.20 -3.23
N PRO A 86 -16.97 17.11 -4.21
CA PRO A 86 -15.89 17.85 -4.84
C PRO A 86 -15.04 18.59 -3.81
N THR A 87 -13.80 18.15 -3.65
CA THR A 87 -12.79 18.90 -2.90
C THR A 87 -12.31 20.08 -3.73
N SER A 88 -11.63 21.06 -3.10
CA SER A 88 -10.99 22.17 -3.86
C SER A 88 -10.07 21.66 -4.98
N ARG A 89 -9.42 20.51 -4.75
CA ARG A 89 -8.55 19.83 -5.72
C ARG A 89 -9.31 19.39 -6.98
N TYR A 90 -10.50 18.80 -6.83
CA TYR A 90 -11.30 18.33 -7.96
C TYR A 90 -12.22 19.43 -8.52
N GLY A 91 -12.88 20.20 -7.65
CA GLY A 91 -13.86 21.21 -8.02
C GLY A 91 -13.31 22.45 -8.73
N LEU A 92 -12.00 22.71 -8.65
CA LEU A 92 -11.32 23.78 -9.40
C LEU A 92 -10.47 23.25 -10.56
N MET A 93 -10.58 21.96 -10.89
CA MET A 93 -9.77 21.34 -11.93
C MET A 93 -10.29 21.72 -13.31
N THR A 94 -9.41 22.29 -14.14
CA THR A 94 -9.66 22.54 -15.57
C THR A 94 -8.74 21.64 -16.38
N GLU A 95 -9.18 21.18 -17.56
CA GLU A 95 -8.37 20.31 -18.43
C GLU A 95 -6.97 20.88 -18.71
N GLY A 96 -6.87 22.17 -19.04
CA GLY A 96 -5.57 22.82 -19.29
C GLY A 96 -4.64 22.85 -18.07
N ARG A 97 -5.20 23.01 -16.86
CA ARG A 97 -4.42 22.95 -15.62
C ARG A 97 -3.96 21.52 -15.34
N ASN A 98 -4.86 20.54 -15.50
CA ASN A 98 -4.52 19.14 -15.34
C ASN A 98 -3.41 18.70 -16.30
N GLN A 99 -3.43 19.18 -17.54
CA GLN A 99 -2.38 18.88 -18.52
C GLN A 99 -1.02 19.47 -18.13
N ALA A 100 -0.99 20.72 -17.65
CA ALA A 100 0.25 21.33 -17.16
C ALA A 100 0.82 20.60 -15.93
N GLU A 101 -0.04 20.25 -14.97
CA GLU A 101 0.34 19.46 -13.79
C GLU A 101 0.83 18.06 -14.18
N LEU A 102 0.19 17.41 -15.16
CA LEU A 102 0.62 16.10 -15.65
C LEU A 102 2.04 16.14 -16.22
N ILE A 103 2.38 17.16 -17.00
CA ILE A 103 3.74 17.34 -17.53
C ILE A 103 4.74 17.48 -16.39
N HIS A 104 4.45 18.37 -15.44
CA HIS A 104 5.30 18.56 -14.26
C HIS A 104 5.48 17.26 -13.44
N ASN A 105 4.41 16.51 -13.24
CA ASN A 105 4.46 15.23 -12.52
C ASN A 105 5.30 14.19 -13.26
N LEU A 106 5.26 14.17 -14.60
CA LEU A 106 6.11 13.28 -15.40
C LEU A 106 7.59 13.66 -15.31
N ASP A 107 7.91 14.95 -15.24
CA ASP A 107 9.29 15.41 -15.09
C ASP A 107 9.84 15.08 -13.69
N THR A 108 9.00 15.14 -12.66
CA THR A 108 9.42 14.98 -11.24
C THR A 108 9.25 13.57 -10.68
N VAL A 109 8.60 12.64 -11.41
CA VAL A 109 8.34 11.27 -10.90
C VAL A 109 9.60 10.50 -10.56
N GLU A 110 10.70 10.70 -11.29
CA GLU A 110 11.94 9.97 -10.99
C GLU A 110 12.59 10.50 -9.70
N GLU A 111 12.59 11.81 -9.49
CA GLU A 111 13.04 12.41 -8.22
C GLU A 111 12.23 11.85 -7.03
N LEU A 112 10.91 11.70 -7.21
CA LEU A 112 10.03 11.11 -6.20
C LEU A 112 10.42 9.66 -5.86
N ARG A 113 10.74 8.86 -6.89
CA ARG A 113 11.17 7.47 -6.72
C ARG A 113 12.55 7.37 -6.09
N GLU A 114 13.47 8.27 -6.42
CA GLU A 114 14.79 8.36 -5.81
C GLU A 114 14.70 8.73 -4.34
N ASP A 115 13.91 9.74 -3.97
CA ASP A 115 13.64 10.09 -2.57
C ASP A 115 13.03 8.91 -1.80
N ALA A 116 12.05 8.22 -2.40
CA ALA A 116 11.44 7.02 -1.81
C ALA A 116 12.46 5.90 -1.57
N LYS A 117 13.37 5.65 -2.54
CA LYS A 117 14.46 4.67 -2.42
C LYS A 117 15.42 5.05 -1.30
N MET A 118 15.83 6.31 -1.21
CA MET A 118 16.72 6.80 -0.15
C MET A 118 16.11 6.62 1.23
N ARG A 119 14.83 7.00 1.40
CA ARG A 119 14.09 6.82 2.66
C ARG A 119 13.94 5.36 3.04
N MET A 120 13.59 4.50 2.08
CA MET A 120 13.47 3.08 2.30
C MET A 120 14.80 2.46 2.74
N ALA A 121 15.91 2.83 2.09
CA ALA A 121 17.24 2.36 2.46
C ALA A 121 17.62 2.81 3.87
N ALA A 122 17.37 4.08 4.22
CA ALA A 122 17.60 4.59 5.57
C ALA A 122 16.75 3.85 6.61
N TYR A 123 15.47 3.61 6.32
CA TYR A 123 14.58 2.84 7.19
C TYR A 123 15.09 1.42 7.40
N GLN A 124 15.44 0.71 6.33
CA GLN A 124 16.00 -0.64 6.40
C GLN A 124 17.30 -0.68 7.21
N GLN A 125 18.17 0.32 7.03
CA GLN A 125 19.41 0.42 7.78
C GLN A 125 19.14 0.62 9.28
N GLU A 126 18.17 1.46 9.65
CA GLU A 126 17.80 1.68 11.04
C GLU A 126 17.20 0.43 11.69
N VAL A 127 16.32 -0.28 10.96
CA VAL A 127 15.77 -1.57 11.41
C VAL A 127 16.89 -2.60 11.61
N ALA A 128 17.81 -2.70 10.66
CA ALA A 128 18.95 -3.62 10.75
C ALA A 128 19.87 -3.28 11.93
N ARG A 129 20.15 -1.99 12.18
CA ARG A 129 20.93 -1.53 13.33
C ARG A 129 20.25 -1.88 14.65
N SER A 130 18.94 -1.62 14.76
CA SER A 130 18.15 -1.93 15.96
C SER A 130 18.15 -3.44 16.25
N PHE A 131 17.97 -4.27 15.21
CA PHE A 131 18.04 -5.72 15.33
C PHE A 131 19.44 -6.19 15.76
N ASN A 132 20.48 -5.72 15.08
CA ASN A 132 21.86 -6.10 15.36
C ASN A 132 22.34 -5.62 16.74
N LYS A 133 21.82 -4.51 17.27
CA LYS A 133 22.10 -4.05 18.64
C LYS A 133 21.74 -5.10 19.69
N ASN A 134 20.68 -5.87 19.43
CA ASN A 134 20.21 -6.92 20.33
C ASN A 134 20.75 -8.31 19.97
N ALA A 135 21.45 -8.45 18.83
CA ALA A 135 22.04 -9.71 18.39
C ALA A 135 23.37 -9.94 19.12
N ARG A 136 23.42 -10.96 20.00
CA ARG A 136 24.68 -11.38 20.63
C ARG A 136 25.43 -12.31 19.68
N THR A 137 26.59 -11.89 19.21
CA THR A 137 27.47 -12.71 18.37
C THR A 137 27.94 -13.91 19.18
N LYS A 138 27.48 -15.12 18.82
CA LYS A 138 27.90 -16.37 19.44
C LYS A 138 28.95 -17.02 18.53
N VAL A 139 30.19 -17.08 19.01
CA VAL A 139 31.28 -17.74 18.28
C VAL A 139 31.29 -19.20 18.73
N PHE A 140 31.17 -20.13 17.77
CA PHE A 140 31.22 -21.56 18.02
C PHE A 140 32.58 -22.12 17.62
N LYS A 141 33.10 -23.06 18.39
CA LYS A 141 34.34 -23.79 18.11
C LYS A 141 34.04 -25.24 17.74
N LEU A 142 34.99 -25.87 17.02
CA LEU A 142 34.94 -27.31 16.73
C LEU A 142 34.83 -28.10 18.04
N GLY A 143 33.75 -28.85 18.20
CA GLY A 143 33.42 -29.60 19.43
C GLY A 143 32.31 -28.99 20.29
N ASP A 144 31.80 -27.80 19.94
CA ASP A 144 30.62 -27.25 20.60
C ASP A 144 29.36 -27.99 20.18
N TRP A 145 28.61 -28.50 21.16
CA TRP A 145 27.29 -29.09 20.95
C TRP A 145 26.25 -27.98 20.95
N VAL A 146 25.53 -27.84 19.83
CA VAL A 146 24.48 -26.84 19.63
C VAL A 146 23.18 -27.58 19.29
N LEU A 147 22.05 -27.08 19.80
CA LEU A 147 20.71 -27.62 19.61
C LEU A 147 19.89 -26.64 18.75
#